data_AF-A0A356E4Y3-F1
#
_entry.id   AF-A0A356E4Y3-F1
#
_cell.length_a   1.000
_cell.length_b   1.000
_cell.length_c   1.000
_cell.angle_alpha   90.00
_cell.angle_beta   90.00
_cell.angle_gamma   90.00
#
_symmetry.space_group_name_H-M   'P 1'
#
loop_
_entity.id
_entity.type
_entity.pdbx_description
1 polymer ?
#
loop_
_entity_poly.entity_id
_entity_poly.type
_entity_poly.pdbx_seq_one_letter_code
_entity_poly.pdbx_strand_id
1 'polypeptide(L)'
;DKDDEYCVSQVFIAIEVDRLIDGKTKDEKLQRIMDYVKTAERADPNVEVRLPGHEFTAILADNKANGIPVDDTVWAKLKSL
;
A
#
# COMPACT_ATOMS: atom_id res chain seq x y z
N ASP A 1 23.53 11.99 24.28
CA ASP A 1 22.86 13.09 23.56
C ASP A 1 23.19 13.10 22.09
N LYS A 2 22.47 12.29 21.30
CA LYS A 2 22.09 12.42 19.87
C LYS A 2 21.47 11.08 19.41
N ASP A 3 20.48 10.57 20.15
CA ASP A 3 19.78 9.30 19.82
C ASP A 3 18.49 9.53 19.01
N ASP A 4 18.14 10.78 18.66
CA ASP A 4 16.97 11.06 17.84
C ASP A 4 17.30 11.00 16.34
N GLU A 5 16.33 10.55 15.55
CA GLU A 5 16.41 10.47 14.09
C GLU A 5 16.07 11.84 13.47
N TYR A 6 17.07 12.73 13.41
CA TYR A 6 16.97 14.04 12.76
C TYR A 6 18.04 14.23 11.68
N CYS A 7 17.87 15.26 10.84
CA CYS A 7 18.71 15.53 9.66
C CYS A 7 18.67 14.43 8.57
N VAL A 8 17.53 13.76 8.42
CA VAL A 8 17.30 12.82 7.31
C VAL A 8 17.09 13.55 6.00
N SER A 9 17.61 12.97 4.90
CA SER A 9 17.37 13.44 3.55
C SER A 9 16.32 12.56 2.87
N GLN A 10 15.34 13.19 2.23
CA GLN A 10 14.28 12.49 1.49
C GLN A 10 14.23 13.01 0.06
N VAL A 11 13.97 12.11 -0.88
CA VAL A 11 13.85 12.43 -2.31
C VAL A 11 12.47 12.00 -2.79
N PHE A 12 11.80 12.91 -3.50
CA PHE A 12 10.49 12.67 -4.10
C PHE A 12 10.60 12.85 -5.61
N ILE A 13 10.11 11.87 -6.38
CA ILE A 13 10.11 11.89 -7.84
C ILE A 13 8.68 11.71 -8.33
N ALA A 14 8.27 12.54 -9.28
CA ALA A 14 6.99 12.42 -9.98
C ALA A 14 7.27 12.26 -11.48
N ILE A 15 6.61 11.29 -12.11
CA ILE A 15 6.74 11.01 -13.56
C ILE A 15 5.34 11.06 -14.18
N GLU A 16 5.17 11.91 -15.18
CA GLU A 16 3.91 12.03 -15.92
C GLU A 16 3.82 10.93 -16.99
N VAL A 17 2.93 9.96 -16.77
CA VAL A 17 2.81 8.78 -17.64
C VAL A 17 1.94 9.05 -18.87
N ASP A 18 0.94 9.93 -18.76
CA ASP A 18 -0.06 10.16 -19.81
C ASP A 18 0.53 10.82 -21.07
N ARG A 19 1.74 11.38 -21.00
CA ARG A 19 2.48 11.88 -22.18
C ARG A 19 3.20 10.78 -22.97
N LEU A 20 3.39 9.61 -22.37
CA LEU A 20 4.18 8.51 -22.95
C LEU A 20 3.29 7.41 -23.55
N ILE A 21 2.04 7.31 -23.09
CA ILE A 21 1.09 6.28 -23.52
C ILE A 21 -0.33 6.83 -23.38
N ASP A 22 -1.22 6.45 -24.30
CA ASP A 22 -2.63 6.82 -24.19
C ASP A 22 -3.29 6.09 -23.01
N GLY A 23 -4.25 6.76 -22.37
CA GLY A 23 -4.85 6.27 -21.12
C GLY A 23 -5.49 4.88 -21.24
N LYS A 24 -6.12 4.58 -22.39
CA LYS A 24 -6.76 3.28 -22.62
C LYS A 24 -5.73 2.15 -22.69
N THR A 25 -4.68 2.32 -23.50
CA THR A 25 -3.62 1.31 -23.61
C THR A 25 -2.85 1.15 -22.29
N LYS A 26 -2.69 2.23 -21.51
CA LYS A 26 -2.08 2.19 -20.17
C LYS A 26 -2.87 1.26 -19.24
N ASP A 27 -4.18 1.47 -19.15
CA ASP A 27 -5.04 0.71 -18.25
C ASP A 27 -5.12 -0.77 -18.67
N GLU A 28 -5.23 -1.05 -19.97
CA GLU A 28 -5.23 -2.41 -20.50
C GLU A 28 -3.91 -3.15 -20.21
N LYS A 29 -2.76 -2.49 -20.39
CA LYS A 29 -1.46 -3.08 -20.09
C LYS A 29 -1.27 -3.29 -18.59
N LEU A 30 -1.69 -2.33 -17.77
CA LEU A 30 -1.61 -2.46 -16.32
C LEU A 30 -2.47 -3.62 -15.82
N GLN A 31 -3.70 -3.73 -16.32
CA GLN A 31 -4.61 -4.84 -16.02
C GLN A 31 -3.98 -6.18 -16.38
N ARG A 32 -3.39 -6.30 -17.56
CA ARG A 32 -2.70 -7.51 -17.99
C ARG A 32 -1.54 -7.91 -17.07
N ILE A 33 -0.75 -6.94 -16.59
CA ILE A 33 0.35 -7.19 -15.64
C ILE A 33 -0.21 -7.66 -14.29
N MET A 34 -1.26 -7.01 -13.79
CA MET A 34 -1.91 -7.39 -12.54
C MET A 34 -2.45 -8.82 -12.60
N ASP A 35 -3.12 -9.17 -13.70
CA ASP A 35 -3.70 -10.49 -13.89
C ASP A 35 -2.62 -11.56 -14.04
N TYR A 36 -1.54 -11.26 -14.76
CA TYR A 36 -0.39 -12.16 -14.90
C TYR A 36 0.21 -12.55 -13.54
N VAL A 37 0.33 -11.60 -12.61
CA VAL A 37 0.83 -11.89 -11.25
C VAL A 37 -0.20 -12.68 -10.44
N LYS A 38 -1.48 -12.28 -10.47
CA LYS A 38 -2.54 -12.92 -9.67
C LYS A 38 -2.85 -14.36 -10.09
N THR A 39 -2.64 -14.69 -11.38
CA THR A 39 -2.90 -16.01 -11.95
C THR A 39 -1.68 -16.93 -11.94
N ALA A 40 -0.56 -16.47 -11.37
CA ALA A 40 0.63 -17.30 -11.20
C ALA A 40 0.34 -18.52 -10.33
N GLU A 41 1.12 -19.59 -10.54
CA GLU A 41 1.06 -20.78 -9.70
C GLU A 41 1.36 -20.40 -8.25
N ARG A 42 0.44 -20.77 -7.35
CA ARG A 42 0.56 -20.46 -5.93
C ARG A 42 1.53 -21.42 -5.27
N ALA A 43 2.46 -20.89 -4.48
CA ALA A 43 3.33 -21.73 -3.65
C ALA A 43 2.55 -22.46 -2.54
N ASP A 44 1.50 -21.84 -2.01
CA ASP A 44 0.53 -22.45 -1.10
C ASP A 44 -0.89 -22.25 -1.68
N PRO A 45 -1.65 -23.33 -1.96
CA PRO A 45 -3.01 -23.24 -2.47
C PRO A 45 -3.95 -22.38 -1.59
N ASN A 46 -3.71 -22.33 -0.28
CA ASN A 46 -4.53 -21.60 0.69
C ASN A 46 -4.19 -20.11 0.80
N VAL A 47 -3.09 -19.66 0.20
CA VAL A 47 -2.64 -18.27 0.27
C VAL A 47 -2.81 -17.60 -1.08
N GLU A 48 -3.59 -16.53 -1.12
CA GLU A 48 -3.79 -15.75 -2.35
C GLU A 48 -2.56 -14.93 -2.72
N VAL A 49 -2.26 -14.84 -4.01
CA VAL A 49 -1.22 -13.94 -4.53
C VAL A 49 -1.74 -12.51 -4.51
N ARG A 50 -1.07 -11.63 -3.77
CA ARG A 50 -1.42 -10.21 -3.64
C ARG A 50 -0.39 -9.33 -4.34
N LEU A 51 -0.86 -8.19 -4.83
CA LEU A 51 0.00 -7.15 -5.38
C LEU A 51 0.42 -6.19 -4.27
N PRO A 52 1.65 -5.64 -4.32
CA PRO A 52 2.09 -4.61 -3.39
C PRO A 52 1.09 -3.46 -3.32
N GLY A 53 0.65 -3.11 -2.10
CA GLY A 53 -0.27 -2.00 -1.85
C GLY A 53 -1.77 -2.29 -2.03
N HIS A 54 -2.16 -3.47 -2.53
CA HIS A 54 -3.59 -3.85 -2.61
C HIS A 54 -4.28 -3.98 -1.24
N GLU A 55 -3.50 -4.17 -0.18
CA GLU A 55 -4.06 -4.29 1.18
C GLU A 55 -4.55 -2.93 1.70
N PHE A 56 -4.03 -1.80 1.20
CA PHE A 56 -4.42 -0.47 1.67
C PHE A 56 -5.88 -0.13 1.37
N THR A 57 -6.42 -0.54 0.22
CA THR A 57 -7.82 -0.31 -0.12
C THR A 57 -8.76 -1.10 0.80
N ALA A 58 -8.41 -2.35 1.12
CA ALA A 58 -9.19 -3.17 2.05
C ALA A 58 -9.13 -2.63 3.48
N ILE A 59 -7.93 -2.31 3.98
CA ILE A 59 -7.71 -1.74 5.32
C ILE A 59 -8.45 -0.39 5.46
N LEU A 60 -8.42 0.46 4.43
CA LEU A 60 -9.13 1.74 4.48
C LEU A 60 -10.65 1.56 4.53
N ALA A 61 -11.19 0.61 3.76
CA ALA A 61 -12.62 0.31 3.78
C ALA A 61 -13.06 -0.25 5.14
N ASP A 62 -12.28 -1.17 5.71
CA ASP A 62 -12.50 -1.75 7.02
C ASP A 62 -12.43 -0.70 8.14
N ASN A 63 -11.36 0.11 8.15
CA ASN A 63 -11.19 1.19 9.12
C ASN A 63 -12.33 2.23 9.07
N LYS A 64 -12.90 2.48 7.89
CA LYS A 64 -14.06 3.38 7.74
C LYS A 64 -15.34 2.76 8.25
N ALA A 65 -15.51 1.46 8.11
CA ALA A 65 -16.72 0.74 8.53
C ALA A 65 -16.70 0.40 10.03
N ASN A 66 -15.56 -0.05 10.54
CA ASN A 66 -15.40 -0.65 11.87
C ASN A 66 -14.58 0.23 12.84
N GLY A 67 -14.06 1.36 12.37
CA GLY A 67 -13.14 2.21 13.13
C GLY A 67 -11.68 1.75 12.97
N ILE A 68 -10.73 2.61 13.36
CA ILE A 68 -9.30 2.30 13.28
C ILE A 68 -8.91 1.53 14.55
N PRO A 69 -8.48 0.26 14.44
CA PRO A 69 -7.97 -0.47 15.59
C PRO A 69 -6.64 0.15 16.03
N VAL A 70 -6.55 0.54 17.29
CA VAL A 70 -5.33 1.04 17.92
C VAL A 70 -5.03 0.13 19.10
N ASP A 71 -3.77 -0.31 19.21
CA ASP A 71 -3.33 -1.12 20.35
C ASP A 71 -3.53 -0.37 21.68
N ASP A 72 -4.07 -1.07 22.68
CA ASP A 72 -4.44 -0.46 23.97
C ASP A 72 -3.25 0.18 24.69
N THR A 73 -2.04 -0.35 24.52
CA THR A 73 -0.82 0.21 25.13
C THR A 73 -0.42 1.52 24.46
N VAL A 74 -0.62 1.63 23.13
CA VAL A 74 -0.41 2.87 22.39
C VAL A 74 -1.48 3.90 22.77
N TRP A 75 -2.74 3.47 22.87
CA TRP A 75 -3.83 4.34 23.28
C TRP A 75 -3.66 4.87 24.71
N ALA A 76 -3.18 4.05 25.63
CA ALA A 76 -2.84 4.46 26.98
C ALA A 76 -1.74 5.53 27.00
N LYS A 77 -0.68 5.36 26.20
CA LYS A 77 0.39 6.36 26.04
C LYS A 77 -0.17 7.68 25.50
N LEU A 78 -1.01 7.64 24.48
CA LEU A 78 -1.63 8.84 23.90
C LEU A 78 -2.49 9.61 24.91
N LYS A 79 -3.22 8.92 25.79
CA LYS A 79 -4.02 9.55 26.87
C LYS A 79 -3.18 10.16 27.99
N SER A 80 -1.91 9.75 28.11
CA SER A 80 -0.99 10.26 29.14
C SER A 80 -0.10 11.42 28.68
N LEU A 81 -0.22 11.80 27.39
CA LEU A 81 0.35 13.02 26.83
C LEU A 81 -0.51 14.24 27.22
#